data_AF-A0A0B1SB10-F1
#
_entry.id   AF-A0A0B1SB10-F1
#
_cell.length_a   1.000
_cell.length_b   1.000
_cell.length_c   1.000
_cell.angle_alpha   90.00
_cell.angle_beta   90.00
_cell.angle_gamma   90.00
#
_symmetry.space_group_name_H-M   'P 1'
#
loop_
_entity.id
_entity.type
_entity.pdbx_description
1 polymer ?
#
loop_
_entity_poly.entity_id
_entity_poly.type
_entity_poly.pdbx_seq_one_letter_code
_entity_poly.pdbx_strand_id
1 'polypeptide(L)'
;MDTLVGDALLSGAFLAYAGYFDQQLRDVLFHRWIDHVQGAGVKFRPDLARIEYLSTVDDRLQWQKNALPVDDLCSENAIMLHRFNRYPLIIDPSGQAAEYIMKQFAGRNIQKTSFLDDSFRKNLESALRFGNSLLVQDVESYDPILNPVLNKEVKRTGGRVLITIGDQDIDLSPAFQIFLITRDASVDIFF
;
A
#
# COMPACT_ATOMS: atom_id res chain seq x y z
N MET A 1 -19.63 -8.03 -20.17
CA MET A 1 -18.32 -7.39 -20.46
C MET A 1 -18.43 -5.88 -20.58
N ASP A 2 -19.56 -5.35 -21.06
CA ASP A 2 -19.82 -3.91 -21.25
C ASP A 2 -19.55 -2.99 -20.05
N THR A 3 -19.66 -3.47 -18.81
CA THR A 3 -19.48 -2.65 -17.60
C THR A 3 -18.05 -2.67 -17.05
N LEU A 4 -17.18 -3.52 -17.60
CA LEU A 4 -15.84 -3.76 -17.05
C LEU A 4 -15.02 -2.47 -16.99
N VAL A 5 -15.13 -1.63 -18.02
CA VAL A 5 -14.39 -0.36 -18.12
C VAL A 5 -14.81 0.60 -17.00
N GLY A 6 -16.13 0.76 -16.77
CA GLY A 6 -16.63 1.63 -15.71
C GLY A 6 -16.29 1.10 -14.31
N ASP A 7 -16.44 -0.20 -14.09
CA ASP A 7 -16.11 -0.83 -12.81
C ASP A 7 -14.62 -0.70 -12.48
N ALA A 8 -13.74 -0.93 -13.47
CA ALA A 8 -12.30 -0.79 -13.32
C ALA A 8 -11.88 0.67 -13.11
N LEU A 9 -12.53 1.62 -13.78
CA LEU A 9 -12.28 3.05 -13.63
C LEU A 9 -12.60 3.52 -12.19
N LEU A 10 -13.81 3.22 -11.70
CA LEU A 10 -14.24 3.59 -10.34
C LEU A 10 -13.34 2.94 -9.29
N SER A 11 -13.00 1.68 -9.47
CA SER A 11 -12.12 0.94 -8.55
C SER A 11 -10.68 1.45 -8.57
N GLY A 12 -10.17 1.80 -9.75
CA GLY A 12 -8.85 2.40 -9.91
C GLY A 12 -8.76 3.77 -9.25
N ALA A 13 -9.78 4.61 -9.41
CA ALA A 13 -9.89 5.90 -8.72
C ALA A 13 -9.90 5.72 -7.20
N PHE A 14 -10.67 4.74 -6.71
CA PHE A 14 -10.70 4.41 -5.29
C PHE A 14 -9.32 4.01 -4.75
N LEU A 15 -8.65 3.04 -5.39
CA LEU A 15 -7.33 2.57 -4.97
C LEU A 15 -6.25 3.67 -5.01
N ALA A 16 -6.35 4.61 -5.94
CA ALA A 16 -5.34 5.65 -6.14
C ALA A 16 -5.53 6.87 -5.23
N TYR A 17 -6.77 7.26 -4.93
CA TYR A 17 -7.08 8.55 -4.32
C TYR A 17 -7.82 8.48 -2.99
N ALA A 18 -8.46 7.36 -2.65
CA ALA A 18 -9.31 7.27 -1.45
C ALA A 18 -8.52 7.03 -0.14
N GLY A 19 -7.27 6.57 -0.23
CA GLY A 19 -6.54 6.01 0.92
C GLY A 19 -6.36 6.92 2.12
N TYR A 20 -6.16 8.23 1.91
CA TYR A 20 -5.96 9.19 3.00
C TYR A 20 -7.27 9.56 3.73
N PHE A 21 -8.42 9.37 3.10
CA PHE A 21 -9.71 9.85 3.61
C PHE A 21 -10.35 8.85 4.57
N ASP A 22 -11.15 9.37 5.49
CA ASP A 22 -12.05 8.58 6.33
C ASP A 22 -13.21 7.96 5.53
N GLN A 23 -13.97 7.08 6.17
CA GLN A 23 -15.08 6.36 5.52
C GLN A 23 -16.10 7.31 4.88
N GLN A 24 -16.46 8.40 5.57
CA GLN A 24 -17.48 9.33 5.09
C GLN A 24 -17.04 10.04 3.81
N LEU A 25 -15.80 10.55 3.79
CA LEU A 25 -15.25 11.22 2.61
C LEU A 25 -15.02 10.26 1.45
N ARG A 26 -14.63 9.01 1.72
CA ARG A 26 -14.54 7.96 0.69
C ARG A 26 -15.88 7.72 0.01
N ASP A 27 -16.95 7.63 0.79
CA ASP A 27 -18.30 7.48 0.24
C ASP A 27 -18.71 8.69 -0.60
N VAL A 28 -18.48 9.91 -0.11
CA VAL A 28 -18.77 11.13 -0.88
C VAL A 28 -18.01 11.17 -2.21
N LEU A 29 -16.72 10.85 -2.20
CA LEU A 29 -15.89 10.80 -3.41
C LEU A 29 -16.40 9.74 -4.39
N PHE A 30 -16.71 8.55 -3.89
CA PHE A 30 -17.17 7.45 -4.74
C PHE A 30 -18.52 7.76 -5.41
N HIS A 31 -19.47 8.35 -4.69
CA HIS A 31 -20.74 8.79 -5.27
C HIS A 31 -20.53 9.87 -6.34
N ARG A 32 -19.65 10.85 -6.10
CA ARG A 32 -19.32 11.86 -7.11
C ARG A 32 -18.68 11.27 -8.36
N TRP A 33 -17.82 10.26 -8.21
CA TRP A 33 -17.25 9.57 -9.36
C TRP A 33 -18.30 8.78 -10.13
N ILE A 34 -19.23 8.12 -9.44
CA ILE A 34 -20.38 7.44 -10.06
C ILE A 34 -21.19 8.43 -10.90
N ASP A 35 -21.58 9.58 -10.34
CA ASP A 35 -22.35 10.60 -11.04
C ASP A 35 -21.62 11.10 -12.31
N HIS A 36 -20.30 11.27 -12.20
CA HIS A 36 -19.47 11.71 -13.33
C HIS A 36 -19.37 10.65 -14.44
N VAL A 37 -19.11 9.39 -14.06
CA VAL A 37 -19.03 8.24 -14.99
C VAL A 37 -20.38 8.03 -15.68
N GLN A 38 -21.48 8.16 -14.94
CA GLN A 38 -22.84 8.10 -15.48
C GLN A 38 -23.12 9.23 -16.47
N GLY A 39 -22.77 10.48 -16.12
CA GLY A 39 -22.90 11.64 -17.01
C GLY A 39 -22.07 11.54 -18.29
N ALA A 40 -20.94 10.84 -18.23
CA ALA A 40 -20.09 10.54 -19.40
C ALA A 40 -20.62 9.38 -20.27
N GLY A 41 -21.72 8.73 -19.90
CA GLY A 41 -22.30 7.61 -20.64
C GLY A 41 -21.49 6.31 -20.56
N VAL A 42 -20.56 6.20 -19.60
CA VAL A 42 -19.76 5.00 -19.38
C VAL A 42 -20.60 4.00 -18.58
N LYS A 43 -20.75 2.78 -19.09
CA LYS A 43 -21.49 1.71 -18.42
C LYS A 43 -20.69 1.16 -17.24
N PHE A 44 -21.35 0.97 -16.10
CA PHE A 44 -20.83 0.34 -14.88
C PHE A 44 -21.96 -0.42 -14.18
N ARG A 45 -21.65 -1.21 -13.14
CA ARG A 45 -22.66 -1.87 -12.29
C ARG A 45 -23.27 -0.90 -11.27
N PRO A 46 -24.60 -0.70 -11.24
CA PRO A 46 -25.25 0.20 -10.27
C PRO A 46 -25.04 -0.21 -8.80
N ASP A 47 -24.86 -1.50 -8.57
CA ASP A 47 -24.65 -2.15 -7.27
C ASP A 47 -23.18 -2.55 -7.05
N LEU A 48 -22.24 -1.77 -7.60
CA LEU A 48 -20.80 -2.04 -7.47
C LEU A 48 -20.34 -1.92 -6.01
N ALA A 49 -20.36 -3.04 -5.31
CA ALA A 49 -19.83 -3.15 -3.96
C ALA A 49 -18.30 -3.24 -4.01
N ARG A 50 -17.62 -2.19 -3.52
CA ARG A 50 -16.18 -1.97 -3.67
C ARG A 50 -15.35 -3.09 -3.07
N ILE A 51 -15.73 -3.53 -1.87
CA ILE A 51 -15.01 -4.54 -1.10
C ILE A 51 -15.08 -5.89 -1.82
N GLU A 52 -16.28 -6.32 -2.23
CA GLU A 52 -16.54 -7.59 -2.89
C GLU A 52 -15.95 -7.64 -4.29
N TYR A 53 -15.88 -6.50 -4.98
CA TYR A 53 -15.25 -6.44 -6.29
C TYR A 53 -13.73 -6.54 -6.22
N LEU A 54 -13.13 -6.00 -5.16
CA LEU A 54 -11.67 -5.92 -5.01
C LEU A 54 -11.07 -7.01 -4.11
N SER A 55 -11.88 -7.80 -3.42
CA SER A 55 -11.45 -8.89 -2.54
C SER A 55 -12.33 -10.12 -2.68
N THR A 56 -11.73 -11.29 -2.47
CA THR A 56 -12.48 -12.54 -2.35
C THR A 56 -12.95 -12.76 -0.91
N VAL A 57 -13.89 -13.68 -0.72
CA VAL A 57 -14.32 -14.09 0.64
C VAL A 57 -13.14 -14.68 1.41
N ASP A 58 -12.30 -15.47 0.75
CA ASP A 58 -11.12 -16.09 1.37
C ASP A 58 -10.10 -15.05 1.82
N ASP A 59 -9.87 -14.00 1.03
CA ASP A 59 -9.00 -12.88 1.41
C ASP A 59 -9.48 -12.25 2.72
N ARG A 60 -10.77 -11.91 2.81
CA ARG A 60 -11.35 -11.25 3.99
C ARG A 60 -11.31 -12.15 5.22
N LEU A 61 -11.60 -13.44 5.07
CA LEU A 61 -11.48 -14.42 6.15
C LEU A 61 -10.03 -14.54 6.63
N GLN A 62 -9.06 -14.52 5.71
CA GLN A 62 -7.65 -14.57 6.05
C GLN A 62 -7.20 -13.30 6.78
N TRP A 63 -7.68 -12.13 6.35
CA TRP A 63 -7.37 -10.87 7.01
C TRP A 63 -7.90 -10.82 8.44
N GLN A 64 -9.13 -11.28 8.65
CA GLN A 64 -9.72 -11.40 9.97
C GLN A 64 -8.91 -12.34 10.89
N LYS A 65 -8.48 -13.50 10.37
CA LYS A 65 -7.59 -14.42 11.12
C LYS A 65 -6.27 -13.76 11.50
N ASN A 66 -5.79 -12.83 10.68
CA ASN A 66 -4.57 -12.06 10.90
C ASN A 66 -4.82 -10.76 11.67
N ALA A 67 -5.89 -10.69 12.47
CA ALA A 67 -6.22 -9.61 13.39
C ALA A 67 -6.65 -8.28 12.73
N LEU A 68 -7.06 -8.29 11.46
CA LEU A 68 -7.76 -7.15 10.88
C LEU A 68 -9.17 -7.02 11.50
N PRO A 69 -9.58 -5.82 11.95
CA PRO A 69 -10.97 -5.55 12.32
C PRO A 69 -11.98 -5.91 11.24
N VAL A 70 -13.17 -6.30 11.68
CA VAL A 70 -14.30 -6.60 10.79
C VAL A 70 -15.16 -5.35 10.61
N ASP A 71 -14.62 -4.40 9.86
CA ASP A 71 -15.33 -3.20 9.40
C ASP A 71 -14.91 -2.84 7.97
N ASP A 72 -15.74 -2.02 7.31
CA ASP A 72 -15.57 -1.67 5.90
C ASP A 72 -14.29 -0.87 5.68
N LEU A 73 -13.95 0.06 6.57
CA LEU A 73 -12.76 0.91 6.44
C LEU A 73 -11.49 0.06 6.51
N CYS A 74 -11.41 -0.87 7.46
CA CYS A 74 -10.29 -1.79 7.58
C CYS A 74 -10.20 -2.75 6.38
N SER A 75 -11.33 -3.23 5.88
CA SER A 75 -11.38 -4.08 4.68
C SER A 75 -10.90 -3.34 3.43
N GLU A 76 -11.33 -2.08 3.25
CA GLU A 76 -10.86 -1.19 2.19
C GLU A 76 -9.36 -0.90 2.30
N ASN A 77 -8.85 -0.65 3.52
CA ASN A 77 -7.42 -0.44 3.75
C ASN A 77 -6.61 -1.70 3.43
N ALA A 78 -7.09 -2.89 3.80
CA ALA A 78 -6.45 -4.15 3.45
C ALA A 78 -6.40 -4.34 1.92
N ILE A 79 -7.48 -4.02 1.21
CA ILE A 79 -7.51 -4.01 -0.26
C ILE A 79 -6.40 -3.12 -0.83
N MET A 80 -6.23 -1.91 -0.30
CA MET A 80 -5.16 -1.00 -0.73
C MET A 80 -3.76 -1.58 -0.44
N LEU A 81 -3.56 -2.21 0.72
CA LEU A 81 -2.30 -2.87 1.09
C LEU A 81 -1.96 -4.10 0.22
N HIS A 82 -2.94 -4.73 -0.42
CA HIS A 82 -2.70 -5.82 -1.38
C HIS A 82 -2.59 -5.36 -2.83
N ARG A 83 -3.15 -4.19 -3.17
CA ARG A 83 -3.21 -3.68 -4.55
C ARG A 83 -2.43 -2.38 -4.78
N PHE A 84 -1.57 -1.98 -3.86
CA PHE A 84 -0.82 -0.73 -3.98
C PHE A 84 0.12 -0.74 -5.20
N ASN A 85 0.24 0.42 -5.84
CA ASN A 85 1.29 0.66 -6.82
C ASN A 85 2.46 1.45 -6.20
N ARG A 86 2.16 2.56 -5.51
CA ARG A 86 3.14 3.28 -4.68
C ARG A 86 3.21 2.61 -3.32
N TYR A 87 4.40 2.55 -2.72
CA TYR A 87 4.52 1.93 -1.40
C TYR A 87 3.64 2.66 -0.38
N PRO A 88 2.87 1.93 0.44
CA PRO A 88 1.90 2.53 1.34
C PRO A 88 2.60 3.20 2.52
N LEU A 89 2.17 4.42 2.80
CA LEU A 89 2.33 5.09 4.10
C LEU A 89 1.04 4.90 4.90
N ILE A 90 1.19 4.41 6.12
CA ILE A 90 0.10 3.97 6.98
C ILE A 90 0.09 4.82 8.23
N ILE A 91 -1.05 5.45 8.49
CA ILE A 91 -1.30 6.20 9.73
C ILE A 91 -2.01 5.23 10.68
N ASP A 92 -1.31 4.80 11.73
CA ASP A 92 -1.77 3.75 12.64
C ASP A 92 -1.52 4.13 14.11
N PRO A 93 -2.36 5.03 14.68
CA PRO A 93 -2.20 5.45 16.07
C PRO A 93 -2.42 4.31 17.07
N SER A 94 -3.21 3.29 16.71
CA SER A 94 -3.52 2.15 17.59
C SER A 94 -2.47 1.03 17.54
N GLY A 95 -1.67 0.96 16.47
CA GLY A 95 -0.71 -0.13 16.23
C GLY A 95 -1.34 -1.40 15.64
N GLN A 96 -2.64 -1.37 15.32
CA GLN A 96 -3.38 -2.54 14.86
C GLN A 96 -3.03 -2.88 13.40
N ALA A 97 -2.82 -1.88 12.55
CA ALA A 97 -2.42 -2.13 11.16
C ALA A 97 -1.01 -2.73 11.11
N ALA A 98 -0.08 -2.28 11.96
CA ALA A 98 1.23 -2.90 12.12
C ALA A 98 1.12 -4.39 12.50
N GLU A 99 0.28 -4.73 13.48
CA GLU A 99 0.09 -6.13 13.89
C GLU A 99 -0.46 -6.98 12.73
N TYR A 100 -1.47 -6.46 12.03
CA TYR A 100 -2.04 -7.11 10.84
C TYR A 100 -0.98 -7.37 9.77
N ILE A 101 -0.17 -6.37 9.43
CA ILE A 101 0.86 -6.48 8.37
C ILE A 101 1.92 -7.52 8.77
N MET A 102 2.39 -7.49 10.01
CA MET A 102 3.36 -8.47 10.50
C MET A 102 2.82 -9.91 10.41
N LYS A 103 1.54 -10.12 10.72
CA LYS A 103 0.90 -11.44 10.60
C LYS A 103 0.64 -11.84 9.14
N GLN A 104 0.10 -10.93 8.34
CA GLN A 104 -0.29 -11.17 6.96
C GLN A 104 0.91 -11.46 6.05
N PHE A 105 2.03 -10.77 6.27
CA PHE A 105 3.24 -10.87 5.45
C PHE A 105 4.34 -11.71 6.12
N ALA A 106 4.03 -12.45 7.18
CA ALA A 106 4.97 -13.33 7.89
C ALA A 106 5.66 -14.35 6.93
N GLY A 107 4.92 -14.89 5.96
CA GLY A 107 5.46 -15.80 4.94
C GLY A 107 6.44 -15.16 3.95
N ARG A 108 6.60 -13.83 3.97
CA ARG A 108 7.56 -13.07 3.14
C ARG A 108 8.76 -12.55 3.93
N ASN A 109 9.04 -13.16 5.09
CA ASN A 109 10.13 -12.76 6.00
C ASN A 109 10.08 -11.27 6.33
N ILE A 110 8.89 -10.74 6.63
CA ILE A 110 8.75 -9.32 6.97
C ILE A 110 9.56 -8.97 8.21
N GLN A 111 10.39 -7.93 8.10
CA GLN A 111 11.20 -7.42 9.21
C GLN A 111 10.74 -6.03 9.59
N LYS A 112 10.75 -5.77 10.89
CA LYS A 112 10.38 -4.50 11.48
C LYS A 112 11.65 -3.70 11.80
N THR A 113 11.71 -2.45 11.37
CA THR A 113 12.84 -1.54 11.59
C THR A 113 12.33 -0.10 11.72
N SER A 114 13.20 0.86 11.99
CA SER A 114 12.91 2.30 12.11
C SER A 114 14.06 3.08 11.50
N PHE A 115 13.83 4.31 11.05
CA PHE A 115 14.91 5.17 10.56
C PHE A 115 15.96 5.52 11.65
N LEU A 116 15.58 5.37 12.92
CA LEU A 116 16.45 5.58 14.07
C LEU A 116 17.37 4.38 14.39
N ASP A 117 17.20 3.26 13.69
CA ASP A 117 17.99 2.05 13.87
C ASP A 117 19.30 2.14 13.07
N ASP A 118 20.46 2.04 13.74
CA ASP A 118 21.79 2.01 13.10
C ASP A 118 21.91 0.89 12.04
N SER A 119 21.09 -0.16 12.17
CA SER A 119 21.04 -1.29 11.23
C SER A 119 20.06 -1.09 10.07
N PHE A 120 19.26 0.00 10.05
CA PHE A 120 18.25 0.28 9.04
C PHE A 120 18.75 0.10 7.62
N ARG A 121 19.88 0.76 7.28
CA ARG A 121 20.47 0.69 5.95
C ARG A 121 20.81 -0.74 5.56
N LYS A 122 21.42 -1.52 6.47
CA LYS A 122 21.78 -2.92 6.19
C LYS A 122 20.52 -3.79 5.98
N ASN A 123 19.47 -3.54 6.76
CA ASN A 123 18.20 -4.25 6.62
C ASN A 123 17.52 -3.90 5.29
N LEU A 124 17.54 -2.63 4.88
CA LEU A 124 17.05 -2.15 3.59
C LEU A 124 17.79 -2.80 2.43
N GLU A 125 19.13 -2.76 2.44
CA GLU A 125 19.96 -3.35 1.38
C GLU A 125 19.73 -4.87 1.24
N SER A 126 19.61 -5.57 2.37
CA SER A 126 19.29 -6.99 2.42
C SER A 126 17.90 -7.28 1.86
N ALA A 127 16.88 -6.54 2.28
CA ALA A 127 15.51 -6.74 1.83
C ALA A 127 15.35 -6.46 0.33
N LEU A 128 15.97 -5.39 -0.18
CA LEU A 128 15.99 -5.07 -1.62
C LEU A 128 16.58 -6.24 -2.43
N ARG A 129 17.70 -6.82 -1.96
CA ARG A 129 18.40 -7.91 -2.63
C ARG A 129 17.63 -9.23 -2.60
N PHE A 130 17.08 -9.60 -1.45
CA PHE A 130 16.44 -10.91 -1.25
C PHE A 130 14.93 -10.90 -1.49
N GLY A 131 14.31 -9.72 -1.63
CA GLY A 131 12.87 -9.59 -1.81
C GLY A 131 12.07 -9.79 -0.53
N ASN A 132 12.69 -9.56 0.64
CA ASN A 132 11.97 -9.58 1.91
C ASN A 132 11.08 -8.34 2.02
N SER A 133 10.00 -8.47 2.79
CA SER A 133 9.18 -7.32 3.15
C SER A 133 9.81 -6.51 4.31
N LEU A 134 9.65 -5.19 4.30
CA LEU A 134 10.03 -4.32 5.42
C LEU A 134 8.83 -3.53 5.94
N LEU A 135 8.70 -3.47 7.26
CA LEU A 135 7.83 -2.53 7.96
C LEU A 135 8.72 -1.50 8.67
N VAL A 136 8.74 -0.27 8.16
CA VAL A 136 9.53 0.83 8.71
C VAL A 136 8.64 1.72 9.55
N GLN A 137 8.98 1.85 10.82
CA GLN A 137 8.27 2.69 11.79
C GLN A 137 8.84 4.10 11.87
N ASP A 138 8.08 4.96 12.56
CA ASP A 138 8.48 6.31 12.97
C ASP A 138 8.90 7.16 11.78
N VAL A 139 8.03 7.18 10.75
CA VAL A 139 8.27 7.90 9.49
C VAL A 139 8.45 9.40 9.69
N GLU A 140 7.98 9.96 10.79
CA GLU A 140 8.32 11.31 11.25
C GLU A 140 9.85 11.58 11.32
N SER A 141 10.67 10.53 11.47
CA SER A 141 12.15 10.59 11.38
C SER A 141 12.67 10.21 9.98
N TYR A 142 11.93 10.56 8.94
CA TYR A 142 12.19 10.17 7.54
C TYR A 142 13.64 10.40 7.09
N ASP A 143 14.25 9.37 6.48
CA ASP A 143 15.56 9.47 5.83
C ASP A 143 15.39 9.52 4.29
N PRO A 144 15.86 10.60 3.62
CA PRO A 144 15.87 10.73 2.16
C PRO A 144 16.59 9.61 1.39
N ILE A 145 17.40 8.78 2.07
CA ILE A 145 18.02 7.58 1.48
C ILE A 145 16.99 6.63 0.85
N LEU A 146 15.72 6.72 1.26
CA LEU A 146 14.63 5.89 0.75
C LEU A 146 14.02 6.43 -0.56
N ASN A 147 14.29 7.69 -0.95
CA ASN A 147 13.69 8.31 -2.14
C ASN A 147 13.84 7.46 -3.41
N PRO A 148 15.02 6.89 -3.75
CA PRO A 148 15.16 6.06 -4.95
C PRO A 148 14.22 4.85 -4.92
N VAL A 149 14.00 4.27 -3.74
CA VAL A 149 13.09 3.13 -3.54
C VAL A 149 11.64 3.58 -3.75
N LEU A 150 11.21 4.64 -3.08
CA LEU A 150 9.84 5.13 -3.15
C LEU A 150 9.44 5.57 -4.56
N ASN A 151 10.36 6.25 -5.25
CA ASN A 151 10.19 6.71 -6.63
C ASN A 151 10.39 5.59 -7.67
N LYS A 152 10.85 4.41 -7.25
CA LYS A 152 11.23 3.30 -8.13
C LYS A 152 12.24 3.74 -9.21
N GLU A 153 13.27 4.49 -8.80
CA GLU A 153 14.38 4.97 -9.63
C GLU A 153 15.34 3.83 -10.00
N VAL A 154 14.84 2.89 -10.80
CA VAL A 154 15.55 1.67 -11.18
C VAL A 154 16.37 1.84 -12.45
N LYS A 155 17.59 1.30 -12.46
CA LYS A 155 18.46 1.20 -13.62
C LYS A 155 18.38 -0.21 -14.20
N ARG A 156 18.28 -0.34 -15.52
CA ARG A 156 18.27 -1.63 -16.21
C ARG A 156 19.56 -1.81 -17.00
N THR A 157 20.43 -2.70 -16.55
CA THR A 157 21.75 -2.94 -17.17
C THR A 157 21.96 -4.43 -17.34
N GLY A 158 22.16 -4.88 -18.59
CA GLY A 158 22.47 -6.28 -18.88
C GLY A 158 21.43 -7.30 -18.37
N GLY A 159 20.14 -6.93 -18.40
CA GLY A 159 19.04 -7.76 -17.90
C GLY A 159 18.81 -7.72 -16.39
N ARG A 160 19.69 -7.05 -15.62
CA ARG A 160 19.53 -6.83 -14.18
C ARG A 160 18.74 -5.54 -13.94
N VAL A 161 17.92 -5.55 -12.89
CA VAL A 161 17.25 -4.36 -12.36
C VAL A 161 18.01 -3.94 -11.11
N LEU A 162 18.57 -2.75 -11.14
CA LEU A 162 19.43 -2.19 -10.09
C LEU A 162 18.76 -0.96 -9.49
N ILE A 163 19.03 -0.70 -8.22
CA ILE A 163 18.63 0.51 -7.52
C ILE A 163 19.81 1.06 -6.74
N THR A 164 20.02 2.37 -6.79
CA THR A 164 21.16 3.01 -6.11
C THR A 164 20.72 3.52 -4.74
N ILE A 165 21.38 3.09 -3.68
CA ILE A 165 21.13 3.49 -2.29
C ILE A 165 22.43 4.04 -1.69
N GLY A 166 22.48 5.36 -1.50
CA GLY A 166 23.74 6.05 -1.22
C GLY A 166 24.74 5.80 -2.34
N ASP A 167 25.89 5.21 -2.00
CA ASP A 167 26.96 4.89 -2.95
C ASP A 167 26.93 3.44 -3.48
N GLN A 168 25.87 2.68 -3.20
CA GLN A 168 25.78 1.25 -3.54
C GLN A 168 24.71 1.00 -4.61
N ASP A 169 25.07 0.22 -5.63
CA ASP A 169 24.12 -0.33 -6.60
C ASP A 169 23.69 -1.73 -6.15
N ILE A 170 22.38 -1.93 -5.97
CA ILE A 170 21.80 -3.14 -5.40
C ILE A 170 20.88 -3.79 -6.42
N ASP A 171 20.98 -5.10 -6.58
CA ASP A 171 20.00 -5.88 -7.35
C ASP A 171 18.64 -5.80 -6.67
N LEU A 172 17.66 -5.21 -7.36
CA LEU A 172 16.31 -5.10 -6.87
C LEU A 172 15.53 -6.38 -7.18
N SER A 173 15.14 -7.10 -6.13
CA SER A 173 14.21 -8.22 -6.25
C SER A 173 12.80 -7.71 -6.58
N PRO A 174 12.10 -8.32 -7.56
CA PRO A 174 10.72 -7.96 -7.87
C PRO A 174 9.73 -8.33 -6.75
N ALA A 175 10.13 -9.16 -5.79
CA ALA A 175 9.31 -9.54 -4.64
C ALA A 175 9.40 -8.54 -3.47
N PHE A 176 10.34 -7.59 -3.51
CA PHE A 176 10.53 -6.61 -2.45
C PHE A 176 9.27 -5.78 -2.22
N GLN A 177 8.94 -5.57 -0.95
CA GLN A 177 7.84 -4.71 -0.53
C GLN A 177 8.27 -3.94 0.72
N ILE A 178 7.84 -2.69 0.81
CA ILE A 178 8.05 -1.85 1.99
C ILE A 178 6.73 -1.20 2.39
N PHE A 179 6.49 -1.18 3.69
CA PHE A 179 5.37 -0.54 4.35
C PHE A 179 5.92 0.51 5.30
N LEU A 180 5.50 1.75 5.13
CA LEU A 180 5.88 2.86 6.00
C LEU A 180 4.75 3.07 7.00
N ILE A 181 5.06 3.21 8.29
CA ILE A 181 4.04 3.41 9.32
C ILE A 181 4.42 4.53 10.29
N THR A 182 3.44 5.37 10.61
CA THR A 182 3.51 6.42 11.63
C THR A 182 2.38 6.25 12.64
N ARG A 183 2.63 6.64 13.89
CA ARG A 183 1.60 6.73 14.93
C ARG A 183 1.01 8.13 15.04
N ASP A 184 1.66 9.12 14.43
CA ASP A 184 1.22 10.49 14.46
C ASP A 184 0.25 10.74 13.30
N ALA A 185 -1.00 11.03 13.64
CA ALA A 185 -2.04 11.31 12.66
C ALA A 185 -1.95 12.73 12.07
N SER A 186 -1.09 13.59 12.62
CA SER A 186 -0.89 14.97 12.21
C SER A 186 0.32 15.17 11.28
N VAL A 187 1.07 14.12 10.96
CA VAL A 187 2.26 14.27 10.12
C VAL A 187 1.85 14.66 8.69
N ASP A 188 2.21 15.87 8.31
CA ASP A 188 2.14 16.38 6.94
C ASP A 188 3.28 15.76 6.10
N ILE A 189 3.12 14.50 5.72
CA ILE A 189 4.10 13.81 4.86
C ILE A 189 3.65 13.97 3.41
N PHE A 190 4.11 15.04 2.76
CA PHE A 190 3.96 15.21 1.32
C PHE A 190 5.07 14.45 0.59
N PHE A 191 4.70 13.34 -0.07
CA PHE A 191 5.53 12.65 -1.08
C PHE A 191 5.05 12.99 -2.50
#